data_AF-A0A2V6AZ71-F1
#
_entry.id   AF-A0A2V6AZ71-F1
#
_cell.length_a   1.000
_cell.length_b   1.000
_cell.length_c   1.000
_cell.angle_alpha   90.00
_cell.angle_beta   90.00
_cell.angle_gamma   90.00
#
_symmetry.space_group_name_H-M   'P 1'
#
loop_
_entity.id
_entity.type
_entity.pdbx_description
1 polymer ?
#
loop_
_entity_poly.entity_id
_entity_poly.type
_entity_poly.pdbx_seq_one_letter_code
_entity_poly.pdbx_strand_id
1 'polypeptide(L)'
;MAAFKVVNPLSDPTLGLFDANGTQIAFDDNWQTNSGQAAQIQSHHLAPKDPRESALFETLSPGRYTAIVRGKNNSAGTSLVEIYDLDSQPAATEFTNISSRGNVSSGDNVLIGGFIVGANSSADMVVRGIGPSLASMNVPDPLSDPMLTLHDRNGNMVASNDNWQQDSAQAAEIQQAGLAPANALESAIAVTLAPGAYTAILSGANGTTGNGLVEVYHIH
;
A
#
# COMPACT_ATOMS: atom_id res chain seq x y z
N MET A 1 11.55 -10.07 -5.51
CA MET A 1 10.69 -10.17 -6.72
C MET A 1 10.32 -11.60 -7.11
N ALA A 2 11.24 -12.59 -7.09
CA ALA A 2 10.89 -13.99 -7.41
C ALA A 2 9.84 -14.62 -6.46
N ALA A 3 9.80 -14.21 -5.19
CA ALA A 3 8.80 -14.67 -4.22
C ALA A 3 7.36 -14.18 -4.51
N PHE A 4 7.21 -13.13 -5.32
CA PHE A 4 5.91 -12.53 -5.66
C PHE A 4 5.50 -12.76 -7.12
N LYS A 5 6.26 -13.59 -7.87
CA LYS A 5 6.05 -13.82 -9.31
C LYS A 5 5.89 -12.52 -10.12
N VAL A 6 6.60 -11.45 -9.75
CA VAL A 6 6.49 -10.15 -10.42
C VAL A 6 6.87 -10.31 -11.89
N VAL A 7 5.90 -10.11 -12.78
CA VAL A 7 6.12 -10.07 -14.23
C VAL A 7 6.52 -8.65 -14.61
N ASN A 8 7.51 -8.55 -15.51
CA ASN A 8 8.02 -7.28 -16.06
C ASN A 8 8.43 -6.26 -14.96
N PRO A 9 9.43 -6.57 -14.12
CA PRO A 9 9.87 -5.66 -13.07
C PRO A 9 10.39 -4.35 -13.66
N LEU A 10 10.09 -3.24 -12.98
CA LEU A 10 10.60 -1.92 -13.36
C LEU A 10 12.13 -1.89 -13.22
N SER A 11 12.85 -1.64 -14.31
CA SER A 11 14.30 -1.87 -14.39
C SER A 11 15.17 -0.76 -13.80
N ASP A 12 14.62 0.44 -13.63
CA ASP A 12 15.32 1.64 -13.16
C ASP A 12 14.26 2.58 -12.52
N PRO A 13 13.84 2.28 -11.27
CA PRO A 13 12.81 3.05 -10.57
C PRO A 13 13.40 4.33 -9.96
N THR A 14 12.70 5.45 -10.14
CA THR A 14 12.91 6.68 -9.36
C THR A 14 11.85 6.79 -8.27
N LEU A 15 12.21 7.38 -7.13
CA LEU A 15 11.33 7.57 -5.99
C LEU A 15 11.31 9.05 -5.61
N GLY A 16 10.13 9.67 -5.65
CA GLY A 16 9.90 11.02 -5.13
C GLY A 16 8.96 11.00 -3.93
N LEU A 17 9.28 11.77 -2.90
CA LEU A 17 8.45 11.97 -1.72
C LEU A 17 7.88 13.39 -1.73
N PHE A 18 6.56 13.50 -1.50
CA PHE A 18 5.82 14.75 -1.55
C PHE A 18 5.07 14.98 -0.25
N ASP A 19 5.05 16.23 0.22
CA ASP A 19 4.24 16.65 1.36
C ASP A 19 2.75 16.77 1.02
N ALA A 20 1.93 17.14 2.02
CA ALA A 20 0.48 17.30 1.86
C ALA A 20 0.08 18.40 0.85
N ASN A 21 0.97 19.33 0.53
CA ASN A 21 0.74 20.38 -0.45
C ASN A 21 1.18 19.97 -1.86
N GLY A 22 1.72 18.75 -2.03
CA GLY A 22 2.28 18.28 -3.29
C GLY A 22 3.67 18.83 -3.59
N THR A 23 4.36 19.39 -2.59
CA THR A 23 5.76 19.82 -2.74
C THR A 23 6.67 18.61 -2.61
N GLN A 24 7.56 18.43 -3.58
CA GLN A 24 8.59 17.37 -3.50
C GLN A 24 9.62 17.72 -2.43
N ILE A 25 9.76 16.88 -1.41
CA ILE A 25 10.66 17.09 -0.28
C ILE A 25 11.90 16.18 -0.32
N ALA A 26 11.82 15.07 -1.05
CA ALA A 26 12.95 14.17 -1.27
C ALA A 26 12.81 13.45 -2.62
N PHE A 27 13.94 13.05 -3.19
CA PHE A 27 14.00 12.29 -4.44
C PHE A 27 15.29 11.50 -4.56
N ASP A 28 15.18 10.30 -5.09
CA ASP A 28 16.32 9.44 -5.39
C ASP A 28 16.06 8.63 -6.67
N ASP A 29 17.11 8.41 -7.46
CA ASP A 29 17.09 7.54 -8.63
C ASP A 29 18.15 6.43 -8.58
N ASN A 30 19.07 6.46 -7.62
CA ASN A 30 20.11 5.47 -7.40
C ASN A 30 20.60 5.60 -5.96
N TRP A 31 20.19 4.69 -5.08
CA TRP A 31 20.32 4.84 -3.62
C TRP A 31 21.75 5.07 -3.12
N GLN A 32 22.76 4.66 -3.89
CA GLN A 32 24.18 4.80 -3.54
C GLN A 32 24.75 6.20 -3.79
N THR A 33 24.05 7.05 -4.55
CA THR A 33 24.59 8.34 -5.00
C THR A 33 24.67 9.38 -3.88
N ASN A 34 23.74 9.34 -2.92
CA ASN A 34 23.80 10.16 -1.72
C ASN A 34 24.49 9.40 -0.58
N SER A 35 25.79 9.64 -0.39
CA SER A 35 26.60 8.90 0.60
C SER A 35 26.07 8.97 2.05
N GLY A 36 25.39 10.07 2.44
CA GLY A 36 24.81 10.20 3.78
C GLY A 36 23.60 9.27 3.98
N GLN A 37 22.64 9.32 3.05
CA GLN A 37 21.47 8.44 3.08
C GLN A 37 21.87 6.97 2.86
N ALA A 38 22.78 6.70 1.93
CA ALA A 38 23.27 5.34 1.66
C ALA A 38 23.84 4.67 2.91
N ALA A 39 24.62 5.42 3.72
CA ALA A 39 25.16 4.90 4.98
C ALA A 39 24.05 4.56 6.00
N GLN A 40 23.02 5.41 6.11
CA GLN A 40 21.87 5.16 6.99
C GLN A 40 21.10 3.91 6.54
N ILE A 41 20.73 3.85 5.26
CA ILE A 41 20.01 2.71 4.66
C ILE A 41 20.78 1.39 4.87
N GLN A 42 22.10 1.40 4.68
CA GLN A 42 22.96 0.25 4.94
C GLN A 42 22.98 -0.16 6.41
N SER A 43 23.07 0.81 7.33
CA SER A 43 23.11 0.55 8.77
C SER A 43 21.85 -0.14 9.30
N HIS A 44 20.71 0.08 8.65
CA HIS A 44 19.44 -0.58 8.94
C HIS A 44 19.22 -1.89 8.17
N HIS A 45 20.18 -2.32 7.35
CA HIS A 45 20.07 -3.51 6.49
C HIS A 45 18.91 -3.45 5.47
N LEU A 46 18.53 -2.24 5.04
CA LEU A 46 17.45 -2.00 4.08
C LEU A 46 17.96 -1.58 2.69
N ALA A 47 19.27 -1.75 2.44
CA ALA A 47 19.88 -1.40 1.16
C ALA A 47 19.28 -2.23 0.00
N PRO A 48 18.75 -1.56 -1.05
CA PRO A 48 18.40 -2.24 -2.28
C PRO A 48 19.62 -2.98 -2.86
N LYS A 49 19.37 -4.11 -3.53
CA LYS A 49 20.45 -4.98 -4.02
C LYS A 49 21.01 -4.48 -5.35
N ASP A 50 20.15 -3.91 -6.19
CA ASP A 50 20.58 -3.30 -7.45
C ASP A 50 20.97 -1.84 -7.18
N PRO A 51 22.15 -1.37 -7.61
CA PRO A 51 22.55 0.04 -7.44
C PRO A 51 21.63 1.03 -8.17
N ARG A 52 20.80 0.56 -9.11
CA ARG A 52 19.81 1.36 -9.86
C ARG A 52 18.46 1.47 -9.18
N GLU A 53 18.24 0.76 -8.08
CA GLU A 53 17.04 0.93 -7.28
C GLU A 53 17.12 2.25 -6.50
N SER A 54 15.97 2.88 -6.28
CA SER A 54 15.87 4.09 -5.47
C SER A 54 15.49 3.76 -4.03
N ALA A 55 16.03 4.52 -3.08
CA ALA A 55 15.64 4.46 -1.68
C ALA A 55 15.86 5.81 -0.99
N LEU A 56 14.94 6.17 -0.10
CA LEU A 56 14.98 7.39 0.68
C LEU A 56 15.05 7.06 2.17
N PHE A 57 15.81 7.86 2.91
CA PHE A 57 15.83 7.86 4.38
C PHE A 57 15.52 9.27 4.86
N GLU A 58 14.35 9.45 5.47
CA GLU A 58 13.84 10.77 5.86
C GLU A 58 13.23 10.74 7.26
N THR A 59 13.45 11.82 8.03
CA THR A 59 12.71 12.09 9.27
C THR A 59 11.54 13.02 8.95
N LEU A 60 10.32 12.53 9.15
CA LEU A 60 9.10 13.25 8.78
C LEU A 60 8.40 13.81 10.01
N SER A 61 7.85 15.01 9.88
CA SER A 61 6.89 15.52 10.87
C SER A 61 5.55 14.80 10.68
N PRO A 62 4.68 14.76 11.70
CA PRO A 62 3.35 14.15 11.55
C PRO A 62 2.56 14.82 10.43
N GLY A 63 2.03 14.01 9.51
CA GLY A 63 1.34 14.54 8.35
C GLY A 63 1.06 13.49 7.28
N ARG A 64 0.46 13.95 6.19
CA ARG A 64 0.17 13.13 5.01
C ARG A 64 1.29 13.31 4.00
N TYR A 65 1.74 12.20 3.45
CA TYR A 65 2.78 12.16 2.43
C TYR A 65 2.35 11.31 1.25
N THR A 66 2.89 11.62 0.07
CA THR A 66 2.73 10.79 -1.12
C THR A 66 4.09 10.37 -1.63
N ALA A 67 4.33 9.07 -1.72
CA ALA A 67 5.47 8.52 -2.44
C ALA A 67 5.04 8.22 -3.89
N ILE A 68 5.85 8.63 -4.86
CA ILE A 68 5.62 8.35 -6.27
C ILE A 68 6.83 7.60 -6.82
N VAL A 69 6.59 6.36 -7.26
CA VAL A 69 7.58 5.59 -8.04
C VAL A 69 7.31 5.75 -9.52
N ARG A 70 8.37 5.98 -10.31
CA ARG A 70 8.32 6.09 -11.77
C ARG A 70 9.46 5.32 -12.41
N GLY A 71 9.26 4.83 -13.62
CA GLY A 71 10.39 4.37 -14.43
C GLY A 71 11.20 5.55 -14.96
N LYS A 72 12.53 5.48 -14.81
CA LYS A 72 13.43 6.43 -15.44
C LYS A 72 13.20 6.45 -16.95
N ASN A 73 13.17 7.65 -17.53
CA ASN A 73 12.86 7.88 -18.95
C ASN A 73 11.50 7.30 -19.40
N ASN A 74 10.51 7.28 -18.50
CA ASN A 74 9.16 6.73 -18.74
C ASN A 74 9.17 5.23 -19.09
N SER A 75 10.13 4.46 -18.57
CA SER A 75 10.05 3.01 -18.62
C SER A 75 8.83 2.50 -17.84
N ALA A 76 8.25 1.39 -18.31
CA ALA A 76 7.09 0.77 -17.70
C ALA A 76 7.48 -0.58 -17.10
N GLY A 77 6.84 -0.92 -15.98
CA GLY A 77 7.07 -2.17 -15.27
C GLY A 77 6.39 -2.17 -13.92
N THR A 78 6.44 -3.31 -13.25
CA THR A 78 5.92 -3.50 -11.90
C THR A 78 7.00 -3.13 -10.90
N SER A 79 6.68 -2.24 -9.95
CA SER A 79 7.57 -1.91 -8.84
C SER A 79 7.00 -2.44 -7.53
N LEU A 80 7.90 -2.77 -6.61
CA LEU A 80 7.58 -2.88 -5.19
C LEU A 80 7.89 -1.53 -4.53
N VAL A 81 7.05 -1.12 -3.58
CA VAL A 81 7.31 0.02 -2.69
C VAL A 81 7.19 -0.48 -1.27
N GLU A 82 8.20 -0.18 -0.46
CA GLU A 82 8.26 -0.57 0.94
C GLU A 82 8.48 0.70 1.77
N ILE A 83 7.78 0.80 2.89
CA ILE A 83 7.91 1.89 3.86
C ILE A 83 8.15 1.24 5.22
N TYR A 84 9.19 1.69 5.89
CA TYR A 84 9.58 1.20 7.21
C TYR A 84 9.56 2.36 8.20
N ASP A 85 8.80 2.20 9.27
CA ASP A 85 8.95 3.05 10.45
C ASP A 85 10.14 2.52 11.27
N LEU A 86 11.15 3.37 11.45
CA LEU A 86 12.42 3.04 12.10
C LEU A 86 12.56 3.71 13.46
N ASP A 87 11.53 4.38 13.96
CA ASP A 87 11.55 5.01 15.26
C ASP A 87 11.67 3.95 16.37
N SER A 88 12.75 4.07 17.16
CA SER A 88 13.11 3.09 18.20
C SER A 88 12.51 3.39 19.57
N GLN A 89 11.78 4.49 19.68
CA GLN A 89 11.02 4.88 20.87
C GLN A 89 9.54 4.78 20.52
N PRO A 90 8.63 4.52 21.49
CA PRO A 90 7.22 4.77 21.26
C PRO A 90 7.07 6.28 21.01
N ALA A 91 7.16 6.67 19.74
CA ALA A 91 6.95 8.03 19.32
C ALA A 91 5.50 8.37 19.70
N ALA A 92 5.22 9.65 19.97
CA ALA A 92 3.85 10.12 20.17
C ALA A 92 3.00 10.04 18.88
N THR A 93 3.48 9.35 17.85
CA THR A 93 3.02 9.35 16.48
C THR A 93 3.13 7.92 15.95
N GLU A 94 2.06 7.43 15.36
CA GLU A 94 2.00 6.08 14.78
C GLU A 94 1.82 6.16 13.27
N PHE A 95 2.38 5.19 12.55
CA PHE A 95 2.08 4.99 11.14
C PHE A 95 0.65 4.43 11.01
N THR A 96 -0.33 5.32 10.85
CA THR A 96 -1.75 4.96 10.91
C THR A 96 -2.29 4.37 9.61
N ASN A 97 -1.73 4.72 8.45
CA ASN A 97 -2.24 4.21 7.18
C ASN A 97 -1.22 4.20 6.04
N ILE A 98 -1.40 3.25 5.13
CA ILE A 98 -0.76 3.23 3.81
C ILE A 98 -1.83 3.07 2.74
N SER A 99 -1.63 3.73 1.61
CA SER A 99 -2.52 3.62 0.45
C SER A 99 -1.69 3.52 -0.83
N SER A 100 -2.01 2.57 -1.69
CA SER A 100 -1.34 2.36 -2.98
C SER A 100 -2.36 2.32 -4.10
N ARG A 101 -2.15 3.13 -5.13
CA ARG A 101 -2.97 3.12 -6.36
C ARG A 101 -2.20 2.44 -7.47
N GLY A 102 -2.85 1.51 -8.17
CA GLY A 102 -2.25 0.80 -9.28
C GLY A 102 -3.28 0.22 -10.23
N ASN A 103 -2.79 -0.26 -11.38
CA ASN A 103 -3.63 -0.98 -12.33
C ASN A 103 -3.90 -2.40 -11.81
N VAL A 104 -5.17 -2.77 -11.80
CA VAL A 104 -5.66 -4.14 -11.62
C VAL A 104 -6.03 -4.69 -12.98
N SER A 105 -5.49 -5.85 -13.29
CA SER A 105 -5.65 -6.60 -14.53
C SER A 105 -6.15 -8.01 -14.22
N SER A 106 -6.25 -8.87 -15.24
CA SER A 106 -6.70 -10.25 -15.08
C SER A 106 -5.58 -11.18 -14.60
N GLY A 107 -5.97 -12.34 -14.06
CA GLY A 107 -5.06 -13.38 -13.58
C GLY A 107 -4.25 -12.92 -12.37
N ASP A 108 -2.94 -13.17 -12.40
CA ASP A 108 -2.03 -12.83 -11.29
C ASP A 108 -1.67 -11.32 -11.25
N ASN A 109 -2.18 -10.50 -12.19
CA ASN A 109 -1.90 -9.07 -12.27
C ASN A 109 -2.86 -8.25 -11.40
N VAL A 110 -2.80 -8.50 -10.09
CA VAL A 110 -3.62 -7.86 -9.06
C VAL A 110 -2.85 -6.75 -8.35
N LEU A 111 -3.55 -5.86 -7.64
CA LEU A 111 -2.91 -4.88 -6.77
C LEU A 111 -2.72 -5.48 -5.37
N ILE A 112 -1.50 -5.36 -4.84
CA ILE A 112 -1.13 -5.97 -3.55
C ILE A 112 -0.78 -4.89 -2.54
N GLY A 113 -1.43 -4.93 -1.37
CA GLY A 113 -1.07 -4.16 -0.18
C GLY A 113 -0.52 -5.09 0.89
N GLY A 114 0.80 -5.23 0.96
CA GLY A 114 1.48 -5.96 2.03
C GLY A 114 1.65 -5.07 3.26
N PHE A 115 1.44 -5.62 4.45
CA PHE A 115 1.67 -4.91 5.71
C PHE A 115 2.04 -5.87 6.84
N ILE A 116 2.61 -5.33 7.91
CA ILE A 116 3.02 -6.09 9.09
C ILE A 116 2.31 -5.49 10.30
N VAL A 117 1.63 -6.34 11.06
CA VAL A 117 1.13 -6.01 12.39
C VAL A 117 2.25 -6.27 13.40
N GLY A 118 2.58 -5.24 14.18
CA GLY A 118 3.71 -5.24 15.11
C GLY A 118 3.67 -6.37 16.15
N ALA A 119 4.83 -6.72 16.70
CA ALA A 119 5.04 -7.94 17.51
C ALA A 119 4.30 -7.98 18.87
N ASN A 120 3.79 -6.86 19.36
CA ASN A 120 3.46 -6.69 20.78
C ASN A 120 2.01 -7.06 21.13
N SER A 121 1.06 -6.85 20.21
CA SER A 121 -0.35 -7.13 20.44
C SER A 121 -1.09 -7.29 19.12
N SER A 122 -2.31 -7.85 19.20
CA SER A 122 -3.24 -7.72 18.09
C SER A 122 -3.58 -6.25 17.81
N ALA A 123 -3.95 -5.96 16.57
CA ALA A 123 -4.35 -4.64 16.11
C ALA A 123 -5.69 -4.72 15.39
N ASP A 124 -6.55 -3.73 15.63
CA ASP A 124 -7.79 -3.56 14.88
C ASP A 124 -7.47 -2.82 13.58
N MET A 125 -7.87 -3.41 12.46
CA MET A 125 -7.48 -2.97 11.13
C MET A 125 -8.70 -2.77 10.24
N VAL A 126 -8.63 -1.78 9.37
CA VAL A 126 -9.54 -1.64 8.22
C VAL A 126 -8.73 -1.69 6.94
N VAL A 127 -9.07 -2.62 6.05
CA VAL A 127 -8.50 -2.73 4.70
C VAL A 127 -9.58 -2.35 3.69
N ARG A 128 -9.28 -1.45 2.75
CA ARG A 128 -10.24 -0.99 1.73
C ARG A 128 -9.75 -1.19 0.31
N GLY A 129 -10.68 -1.54 -0.56
CA GLY A 129 -10.53 -1.66 -2.00
C GLY A 129 -11.43 -0.65 -2.67
N ILE A 130 -10.84 0.45 -3.13
CA ILE A 130 -11.55 1.58 -3.72
C ILE A 130 -11.38 1.55 -5.24
N GLY A 131 -12.50 1.65 -5.96
CA GLY A 131 -12.55 1.59 -7.42
C GLY A 131 -13.48 2.67 -7.97
N PRO A 132 -14.81 2.48 -7.93
CA PRO A 132 -15.77 3.41 -8.52
C PRO A 132 -15.65 4.85 -8.04
N SER A 133 -15.37 5.10 -6.75
CA SER A 133 -15.23 6.47 -6.23
C SER A 133 -14.05 7.23 -6.81
N LEU A 134 -13.04 6.54 -7.36
CA LEU A 134 -11.88 7.18 -7.98
C LEU A 134 -12.27 8.02 -9.21
N ALA A 135 -13.41 7.73 -9.86
CA ALA A 135 -13.95 8.56 -10.93
C ALA A 135 -14.17 10.02 -10.48
N SER A 136 -14.71 10.21 -9.26
CA SER A 136 -14.95 11.54 -8.69
C SER A 136 -13.66 12.30 -8.37
N MET A 137 -12.53 11.58 -8.32
CA MET A 137 -11.19 12.12 -8.08
C MET A 137 -10.41 12.33 -9.38
N ASN A 138 -11.07 12.24 -10.55
CA ASN A 138 -10.46 12.34 -11.88
C ASN A 138 -9.38 11.28 -12.15
N VAL A 139 -9.48 10.11 -11.52
CA VAL A 139 -8.65 8.96 -11.89
C VAL A 139 -9.26 8.31 -13.14
N PRO A 140 -8.49 8.11 -14.21
CA PRO A 140 -8.99 7.45 -15.42
C PRO A 140 -9.28 5.96 -15.15
N ASP A 141 -10.17 5.37 -15.94
CA ASP A 141 -10.45 3.93 -15.98
C ASP A 141 -10.54 3.25 -14.59
N PRO A 142 -11.40 3.75 -13.67
CA PRO A 142 -11.52 3.18 -12.34
C PRO A 142 -11.96 1.71 -12.40
N LEU A 143 -11.42 0.89 -11.51
CA LEU A 143 -11.87 -0.49 -11.33
C LEU A 143 -13.35 -0.48 -10.95
N SER A 144 -14.20 -1.09 -11.78
CA SER A 144 -15.66 -0.95 -11.65
C SER A 144 -16.24 -1.74 -10.48
N ASP A 145 -15.57 -2.82 -10.06
CA ASP A 145 -16.06 -3.75 -9.05
C ASP A 145 -14.88 -4.35 -8.25
N PRO A 146 -14.32 -3.60 -7.28
CA PRO A 146 -13.17 -4.02 -6.48
C PRO A 146 -13.49 -5.14 -5.48
N MET A 147 -12.85 -6.30 -5.64
CA MET A 147 -12.91 -7.43 -4.70
C MET A 147 -11.61 -7.55 -3.89
N LEU A 148 -11.72 -7.56 -2.57
CA LEU A 148 -10.62 -7.75 -1.63
C LEU A 148 -10.55 -9.18 -1.08
N THR A 149 -9.34 -9.72 -1.01
CA THR A 149 -9.00 -10.85 -0.14
C THR A 149 -7.82 -10.50 0.76
N LEU A 150 -7.85 -10.98 2.00
CA LEU A 150 -6.80 -10.81 2.99
C LEU A 150 -6.20 -12.17 3.33
N HIS A 151 -4.88 -12.28 3.28
CA HIS A 151 -4.17 -13.53 3.54
C HIS A 151 -3.14 -13.37 4.67
N ASP A 152 -2.96 -14.43 5.46
CA ASP A 152 -1.89 -14.53 6.46
C ASP A 152 -0.54 -14.87 5.83
N ARG A 153 0.54 -14.87 6.63
CA ARG A 153 1.89 -15.23 6.19
C ARG A 153 2.04 -16.62 5.56
N ASN A 154 1.12 -17.55 5.85
CA ASN A 154 1.13 -18.91 5.32
C ASN A 154 0.31 -19.01 4.02
N GLY A 155 -0.31 -17.91 3.58
CA GLY A 155 -1.18 -17.84 2.42
C GLY A 155 -2.64 -18.20 2.71
N ASN A 156 -3.01 -18.49 3.96
CA ASN A 156 -4.39 -18.80 4.31
C ASN A 156 -5.25 -17.54 4.19
N MET A 157 -6.43 -17.67 3.60
CA MET A 157 -7.39 -16.56 3.54
C MET A 157 -7.96 -16.30 4.93
N VAL A 158 -7.80 -15.07 5.40
CA VAL A 158 -8.32 -14.56 6.67
C VAL A 158 -9.72 -13.99 6.47
N ALA A 159 -9.91 -13.20 5.41
CA ALA A 159 -11.17 -12.54 5.10
C ALA A 159 -11.26 -12.23 3.60
N SER A 160 -12.47 -12.00 3.12
CA SER A 160 -12.75 -11.53 1.75
C SER A 160 -13.98 -10.64 1.73
N ASN A 161 -13.98 -9.60 0.91
CA ASN A 161 -15.12 -8.71 0.79
C ASN A 161 -15.22 -8.15 -0.64
N ASP A 162 -16.42 -8.18 -1.21
CA ASP A 162 -16.74 -7.64 -2.54
C ASP A 162 -17.49 -6.31 -2.41
N ASN A 163 -18.48 -6.29 -1.52
CA ASN A 163 -19.27 -5.10 -1.22
C ASN A 163 -19.23 -4.83 0.29
N TRP A 164 -18.76 -3.66 0.70
CA TRP A 164 -18.49 -3.36 2.11
C TRP A 164 -19.73 -3.43 3.00
N GLN A 165 -20.92 -3.28 2.41
CA GLN A 165 -22.21 -3.35 3.11
C GLN A 165 -22.80 -4.76 3.21
N GLN A 166 -22.16 -5.78 2.63
CA GLN A 166 -22.71 -7.13 2.58
C GLN A 166 -22.81 -7.80 3.96
N ASP A 167 -21.92 -7.43 4.88
CA ASP A 167 -21.98 -7.80 6.29
C ASP A 167 -22.32 -6.57 7.11
N SER A 168 -23.50 -6.55 7.72
CA SER A 168 -23.99 -5.39 8.47
C SER A 168 -23.18 -5.09 9.73
N ALA A 169 -22.57 -6.09 10.37
CA ALA A 169 -21.76 -5.88 11.56
C ALA A 169 -20.42 -5.23 11.17
N GLN A 170 -19.78 -5.76 10.13
CA GLN A 170 -18.55 -5.18 9.59
C GLN A 170 -18.78 -3.76 9.04
N ALA A 171 -19.88 -3.54 8.33
CA ALA A 171 -20.26 -2.21 7.84
C ALA A 171 -20.41 -1.19 8.98
N ALA A 172 -20.98 -1.60 10.12
CA ALA A 172 -21.12 -0.74 11.29
C ALA A 172 -19.75 -0.38 11.91
N GLU A 173 -18.83 -1.33 12.02
CA GLU A 173 -17.45 -1.08 12.50
C GLU A 173 -16.70 -0.10 11.58
N ILE A 174 -16.78 -0.33 10.26
CA ILE A 174 -16.13 0.54 9.26
C ILE A 174 -16.73 1.96 9.30
N GLN A 175 -18.05 2.08 9.48
CA GLN A 175 -18.72 3.37 9.65
C GLN A 175 -18.31 4.06 10.94
N GLN A 176 -18.22 3.33 12.06
CA GLN A 176 -17.78 3.85 13.34
C GLN A 176 -16.34 4.38 13.29
N ALA A 177 -15.47 3.71 12.54
CA ALA A 177 -14.11 4.18 12.26
C ALA A 177 -14.05 5.41 11.34
N GLY A 178 -15.16 5.85 10.75
CA GLY A 178 -15.19 6.94 9.77
C GLY A 178 -14.56 6.57 8.42
N LEU A 179 -14.43 5.27 8.13
CA LEU A 179 -13.74 4.73 6.96
C LEU A 179 -14.68 4.10 5.94
N ALA A 180 -16.00 4.33 6.04
CA ALA A 180 -16.98 3.83 5.09
C ALA A 180 -16.64 4.24 3.64
N PRO A 181 -16.48 3.29 2.72
CA PRO A 181 -16.40 3.60 1.29
C PRO A 181 -17.64 4.36 0.81
N ALA A 182 -17.47 5.24 -0.17
CA ALA A 182 -18.56 6.11 -0.63
C ALA A 182 -19.49 5.39 -1.63
N ASN A 183 -18.97 4.39 -2.35
CA ASN A 183 -19.74 3.59 -3.28
C ASN A 183 -20.07 2.22 -2.64
N ALA A 184 -21.27 1.70 -2.89
CA ALA A 184 -21.71 0.40 -2.35
C ALA A 184 -20.95 -0.79 -2.96
N LEU A 185 -20.41 -0.63 -4.19
CA LEU A 185 -19.60 -1.62 -4.88
C LEU A 185 -18.12 -1.62 -4.45
N GLU A 186 -17.76 -0.82 -3.45
CA GLU A 186 -16.40 -0.85 -2.91
C GLU A 186 -16.27 -1.95 -1.86
N SER A 187 -15.09 -2.55 -1.76
CA SER A 187 -14.81 -3.56 -0.76
C SER A 187 -14.13 -2.98 0.47
N ALA A 188 -14.49 -3.50 1.63
CA ALA A 188 -13.76 -3.20 2.86
C ALA A 188 -13.86 -4.34 3.87
N ILE A 189 -12.82 -4.51 4.65
CA ILE A 189 -12.69 -5.53 5.69
C ILE A 189 -12.30 -4.82 6.99
N ALA A 190 -13.14 -4.91 8.02
CA ALA A 190 -12.73 -4.65 9.41
C ALA A 190 -12.37 -5.98 10.08
N VAL A 191 -11.22 -6.02 10.75
CA VAL A 191 -10.67 -7.25 11.35
C VAL A 191 -9.65 -6.96 12.44
N THR A 192 -9.66 -7.74 13.51
CA THR A 192 -8.57 -7.80 14.50
C THR A 192 -7.52 -8.82 14.07
N LEU A 193 -6.28 -8.39 13.91
CA LEU A 193 -5.17 -9.23 13.43
C LEU A 193 -4.14 -9.43 14.52
N ALA A 194 -3.67 -10.66 14.70
CA ALA A 194 -2.53 -10.97 15.55
C ALA A 194 -1.22 -10.43 14.92
N PRO A 195 -0.14 -10.32 15.70
CA PRO A 195 1.17 -9.98 15.15
C PRO A 195 1.59 -10.89 13.98
N GLY A 196 1.99 -10.28 12.86
CA GLY A 196 2.36 -11.04 11.67
C GLY A 196 2.34 -10.23 10.38
N ALA A 197 2.85 -10.85 9.31
CA ALA A 197 2.77 -10.33 7.95
C ALA A 197 1.44 -10.73 7.30
N TYR A 198 0.82 -9.78 6.62
CA TYR A 198 -0.45 -9.95 5.92
C TYR A 198 -0.37 -9.39 4.51
N THR A 199 -1.16 -9.98 3.61
CA THR A 199 -1.25 -9.56 2.21
C THR A 199 -2.70 -9.28 1.87
N ALA A 200 -3.03 -8.01 1.61
CA ALA A 200 -4.28 -7.62 0.97
C ALA A 200 -4.11 -7.72 -0.55
N ILE A 201 -5.04 -8.39 -1.22
CA ILE A 201 -5.10 -8.54 -2.66
C ILE A 201 -6.38 -7.87 -3.15
N LEU A 202 -6.22 -6.88 -4.02
CA LEU A 202 -7.31 -6.23 -4.73
C LEU A 202 -7.35 -6.71 -6.18
N SER A 203 -8.48 -7.30 -6.52
CA SER A 203 -8.81 -7.81 -7.85
C SER A 203 -10.12 -7.20 -8.33
N GLY A 204 -10.44 -7.36 -9.62
CA GLY A 204 -11.76 -7.02 -10.13
C GLY A 204 -12.69 -8.22 -10.06
N ALA A 205 -13.86 -8.06 -9.44
CA ALA A 205 -14.91 -9.07 -9.48
C ALA A 205 -15.24 -9.41 -10.94
N ASN A 206 -15.49 -10.69 -11.20
CA ASN A 206 -15.74 -11.23 -12.55
C ASN A 206 -14.65 -10.90 -13.59
N GLY A 207 -13.43 -10.60 -13.15
CA GLY A 207 -12.31 -10.27 -14.03
C GLY A 207 -12.35 -8.85 -14.60
N THR A 208 -13.05 -7.93 -13.95
CA THR A 208 -12.97 -6.50 -14.28
C THR A 208 -11.54 -5.99 -14.10
N THR A 209 -11.19 -4.95 -14.86
CA THR A 209 -9.85 -4.36 -14.87
C THR A 209 -9.96 -2.86 -14.78
N GLY A 210 -8.95 -2.20 -14.24
CA GLY A 210 -8.95 -0.74 -14.10
C GLY A 210 -8.01 -0.30 -12.98
N ASN A 211 -8.00 0.99 -12.71
CA ASN A 211 -7.23 1.57 -11.61
C ASN A 211 -7.97 1.34 -10.29
N GLY A 212 -7.31 0.64 -9.37
CA GLY A 212 -7.78 0.41 -8.00
C GLY A 212 -6.87 1.09 -6.99
N LEU A 213 -7.39 1.27 -5.78
CA LEU A 213 -6.68 1.79 -4.63
C LEU A 213 -6.85 0.81 -3.46
N VAL A 214 -5.74 0.28 -2.96
CA VAL A 214 -5.70 -0.50 -1.71
C VAL A 214 -5.27 0.42 -0.58
N GLU A 215 -6.02 0.39 0.51
CA GLU A 215 -5.70 1.15 1.72
C GLU A 215 -5.71 0.22 2.93
N VAL A 216 -4.77 0.44 3.85
CA VAL A 216 -4.68 -0.28 5.12
C VAL A 216 -4.61 0.76 6.22
N TYR A 217 -5.50 0.64 7.20
CA TYR A 217 -5.61 1.52 8.35
C TYR A 217 -5.45 0.72 9.64
N HIS A 218 -4.62 1.21 10.55
CA HIS A 218 -4.66 0.85 11.96
C HIS A 218 -5.69 1.76 12.65
N ILE A 219 -6.64 1.17 13.38
CA ILE A 219 -7.70 1.90 14.08
C ILE A 219 -7.61 1.67 15.60
N HIS A 220 -8.01 2.67 16.38
CA HIS A 220 -7.96 2.70 17.86
C HIS A 220 -9.34 2.92 18.48
#